data_AF-A0A1F8AW22-F1
#
_entry.id   AF-A0A1F8AW22-F1
#
_cell.length_a   1.000
_cell.length_b   1.000
_cell.length_c   1.000
_cell.angle_alpha   90.00
_cell.angle_beta   90.00
_cell.angle_gamma   90.00
#
_symmetry.space_group_name_H-M   'P 1'
#
loop_
_entity.id
_entity.type
_entity.pdbx_description
1 polymer ?
#
loop_
_entity_poly.entity_id
_entity_poly.type
_entity_poly.pdbx_seq_one_letter_code
_entity_poly.pdbx_strand_id
1 'polypeptide(L)'
;MGKKIFFLIFVALAYLFYARYVLSPQIFKNFSLIDDGQSIKYGIYVRECLVERKCTSFKSQIIEVLPDVGLSRTGYWLIQGILYQPPRVDAQFQHELRIYGFGLALVILFVLSALSARSHAIAVTLGAALFVTNYSFSENMIRLGPIEPYMVLFLGIFSLLFLNLEHISKKLRGPAIIILSLTLIFLLLLKEASIAILPAVFILGILFPKVLHKKALITMLIVSGAIFILVKMFLGGAQTGPNYSSNYRLNLLFILQNGLNFLKLLSNSLSPFFEIFLIAAPFTLIIKKFRQGIAGSHFVYWLLVFVSFTVILFPWRYVLDRYLLPSIYAFSILVTILISRVMNEIEKMSVFSGWKKVAFQFLAIFTLCNLFFVEAPLNIARTLNYRNWFATFIQFEKDQVDAIAKVKEGTVYLNAKETIDNWEVVYEIPMHLNYFHGGKPEVERLKLPPPSEGDLFTRSSLESVINLESLSNSNYTLLDSKAYHVSRIDPNAFRNNFGSRPIQTLKNPPFLNEGFRYYWEIRSLEI
;
A
#
# COMPACT_ATOMS: atom_id res chain seq x y z
N MET A 1 -5.82 -28.17 -18.68
CA MET A 1 -5.08 -27.64 -17.52
C MET A 1 -3.82 -26.88 -17.93
N GLY A 2 -2.99 -27.40 -18.85
CA GLY A 2 -1.73 -26.77 -19.29
C GLY A 2 -1.81 -25.31 -19.77
N LYS A 3 -2.82 -24.93 -20.59
CA LYS A 3 -2.96 -23.55 -21.10
C LYS A 3 -3.15 -22.49 -19.99
N LYS A 4 -3.88 -22.83 -18.91
CA LYS A 4 -4.12 -21.91 -17.78
C LYS A 4 -2.88 -21.74 -16.92
N ILE A 5 -2.14 -22.83 -16.71
CA ILE A 5 -0.86 -22.80 -15.97
C ILE A 5 0.16 -21.98 -16.75
N PHE A 6 0.28 -22.21 -18.06
CA PHE A 6 1.17 -21.43 -18.93
C PHE A 6 0.84 -19.93 -18.90
N PHE A 7 -0.44 -19.57 -18.93
CA PHE A 7 -0.87 -18.17 -18.78
C PHE A 7 -0.46 -17.54 -17.44
N LEU A 8 -0.62 -18.27 -16.32
CA LEU A 8 -0.19 -17.78 -15.01
C LEU A 8 1.34 -17.62 -14.95
N ILE A 9 2.10 -18.55 -15.53
CA ILE A 9 3.56 -18.46 -15.63
C ILE A 9 3.96 -17.22 -16.45
N PHE A 10 3.30 -16.99 -17.59
CA PHE A 10 3.57 -15.80 -18.42
C PHE A 10 3.35 -14.50 -17.64
N VAL A 11 2.21 -14.37 -16.94
CA VAL A 11 1.93 -13.16 -16.13
C VAL A 11 2.92 -13.03 -14.97
N ALA A 12 3.29 -14.14 -14.32
CA ALA A 12 4.30 -14.14 -13.26
C ALA A 12 5.65 -13.65 -13.77
N LEU A 13 6.13 -14.15 -14.92
CA LEU A 13 7.38 -13.73 -15.52
C LEU A 13 7.35 -12.25 -15.94
N ALA A 14 6.24 -11.78 -16.50
CA ALA A 14 6.05 -10.37 -16.84
C ALA A 14 6.12 -9.47 -15.60
N TYR A 15 5.50 -9.89 -14.49
CA TYR A 15 5.62 -9.20 -13.21
C TYR A 15 7.05 -9.19 -12.68
N LEU A 16 7.73 -10.34 -12.68
CA LEU A 16 9.11 -10.43 -12.20
C LEU A 16 10.07 -9.56 -13.03
N PHE A 17 9.83 -9.44 -14.34
CA PHE A 17 10.54 -8.50 -15.20
C PHE A 17 10.28 -7.04 -14.76
N TYR A 18 9.01 -6.65 -14.59
CA TYR A 18 8.65 -5.33 -14.06
C TYR A 18 9.30 -5.05 -12.70
N ALA A 19 9.21 -6.00 -11.77
CA ALA A 19 9.79 -5.90 -10.45
C ALA A 19 11.32 -5.73 -10.49
N ARG A 20 12.03 -6.48 -11.35
CA ARG A 20 13.49 -6.38 -11.46
C ARG A 20 13.98 -5.06 -12.04
N TYR A 21 13.33 -4.56 -13.08
CA TYR A 21 13.82 -3.40 -13.85
C TYR A 21 13.18 -2.07 -13.46
N VAL A 22 11.90 -2.09 -13.07
CA VAL A 22 11.17 -0.88 -12.67
C VAL A 22 11.26 -0.68 -11.16
N LEU A 23 10.82 -1.64 -10.35
CA LEU A 23 10.83 -1.49 -8.89
C LEU A 23 12.24 -1.66 -8.29
N SER A 24 13.04 -2.58 -8.84
CA SER A 24 14.47 -2.78 -8.57
C SER A 24 14.81 -2.89 -7.07
N PRO A 25 14.25 -3.88 -6.34
CA PRO A 25 14.40 -3.99 -4.88
C PRO A 25 15.84 -4.00 -4.38
N GLN A 26 16.78 -4.50 -5.20
CA GLN A 26 18.21 -4.60 -4.89
C GLN A 26 18.92 -3.28 -4.53
N ILE A 27 18.31 -2.12 -4.80
CA ILE A 27 18.88 -0.82 -4.46
C ILE A 27 18.56 -0.39 -3.02
N PHE A 28 17.54 -0.99 -2.40
CA PHE A 28 17.10 -0.65 -1.05
C PHE A 28 17.84 -1.50 -0.03
N LYS A 29 18.79 -0.88 0.68
CA LYS A 29 19.70 -1.58 1.61
C LYS A 29 19.55 -1.14 3.06
N ASN A 30 18.67 -0.16 3.32
CA ASN A 30 18.52 0.47 4.63
C ASN A 30 17.05 0.46 5.02
N PHE A 31 16.79 0.38 6.32
CA PHE A 31 15.45 0.61 6.85
C PHE A 31 15.15 2.11 6.87
N SER A 32 13.89 2.44 6.65
CA SER A 32 13.41 3.81 6.79
C SER A 32 13.06 4.08 8.25
N LEU A 33 13.04 5.36 8.65
CA LEU A 33 12.45 5.75 9.92
C LEU A 33 10.92 5.73 9.88
N ILE A 34 10.32 5.37 8.75
CA ILE A 34 8.88 5.24 8.62
C ILE A 34 8.42 3.81 8.94
N ASP A 35 8.01 3.57 10.19
CA ASP A 35 7.43 2.33 10.73
C ASP A 35 8.35 1.08 10.78
N ASP A 36 9.55 1.12 10.17
CA ASP A 36 10.42 -0.06 10.08
C ASP A 36 11.06 -0.43 11.43
N GLY A 37 11.47 0.56 12.25
CA GLY A 37 12.05 0.28 13.58
C GLY A 37 11.02 -0.27 14.55
N GLN A 38 9.78 0.23 14.51
CA GLN A 38 8.63 -0.40 15.19
C GLN A 38 8.40 -1.85 14.73
N SER A 39 8.52 -2.12 13.43
CA SER A 39 8.34 -3.47 12.88
C SER A 39 9.44 -4.43 13.37
N ILE A 40 10.69 -3.97 13.45
CA ILE A 40 11.82 -4.73 14.01
C ILE A 40 11.61 -5.01 15.50
N LYS A 41 11.24 -3.99 16.27
CA LYS A 41 10.92 -4.11 17.70
C LYS A 41 9.88 -5.20 17.94
N TYR A 42 8.80 -5.19 17.15
CA TYR A 42 7.73 -6.17 17.27
C TYR A 42 8.16 -7.57 16.78
N GLY A 43 8.98 -7.66 15.74
CA GLY A 43 9.62 -8.89 15.26
C GLY A 43 10.39 -9.64 16.32
N ILE A 44 11.27 -8.93 17.04
CA ILE A 44 12.05 -9.47 18.15
C ILE A 44 11.12 -9.95 19.26
N TYR A 45 10.13 -9.14 19.63
CA TYR A 45 9.17 -9.48 20.67
C TYR A 45 8.38 -10.77 20.37
N VAL A 46 7.82 -10.88 19.16
CA VAL A 46 7.06 -12.07 18.76
C VAL A 46 7.94 -13.31 18.78
N ARG A 47 9.22 -13.18 18.42
CA ARG A 47 10.18 -14.28 18.53
C ARG A 47 10.43 -14.67 19.99
N GLU A 48 10.75 -13.72 20.87
CA GLU A 48 10.97 -14.00 22.30
C GLU A 48 9.76 -14.69 22.94
N CYS A 49 8.55 -14.27 22.55
CA CYS A 49 7.34 -14.85 23.11
C CYS A 49 6.98 -16.22 22.49
N LEU A 50 6.93 -16.34 21.15
CA LEU A 50 6.49 -17.58 20.50
C LEU A 50 7.57 -18.65 20.42
N VAL A 51 8.83 -18.25 20.22
CA VAL A 51 9.96 -19.16 20.01
C VAL A 51 10.69 -19.42 21.31
N GLU A 52 11.02 -18.37 22.06
CA GLU A 52 11.80 -18.50 23.30
C GLU A 52 10.94 -18.73 24.55
N ARG A 53 9.61 -18.60 24.42
CA ARG A 53 8.62 -18.77 25.50
C ARG A 53 8.84 -17.85 26.71
N LYS A 54 9.50 -16.71 26.51
CA LYS A 54 9.82 -15.71 27.55
C LYS A 54 8.73 -14.64 27.68
N CYS A 55 7.46 -15.01 27.55
CA CYS A 55 6.36 -14.04 27.68
C CYS A 55 6.12 -13.75 29.17
N THR A 56 6.67 -12.67 29.72
CA THR A 56 6.37 -12.27 31.12
C THR A 56 4.93 -11.77 31.26
N SER A 57 4.34 -11.16 30.22
CA SER A 57 2.91 -11.31 29.90
C SER A 57 2.59 -10.79 28.48
N PHE A 58 1.98 -11.64 27.63
CA PHE A 58 1.52 -11.23 26.28
C PHE A 58 0.56 -10.03 26.31
N LYS A 59 -0.16 -9.86 27.43
CA LYS A 59 -1.15 -8.80 27.64
C LYS A 59 -0.51 -7.46 27.97
N SER A 60 0.43 -7.38 28.92
CA SER A 60 1.06 -6.10 29.30
C SER A 60 1.88 -5.51 28.17
N GLN A 61 2.53 -6.31 27.33
CA GLN A 61 3.50 -5.81 26.34
C GLN A 61 2.88 -5.46 24.97
N ILE A 62 1.82 -6.16 24.58
CA ILE A 62 0.95 -5.71 23.47
C ILE A 62 0.24 -4.43 23.92
N ILE A 63 -0.27 -4.36 25.16
CA ILE A 63 -1.00 -3.19 25.68
C ILE A 63 -0.09 -2.03 26.11
N GLU A 64 1.20 -2.22 26.38
CA GLU A 64 2.16 -1.13 26.70
C GLU A 64 2.80 -0.52 25.44
N VAL A 65 2.87 -1.26 24.32
CA VAL A 65 3.43 -0.77 23.04
C VAL A 65 2.35 -0.28 22.07
N LEU A 66 1.13 -0.81 22.11
CA LEU A 66 0.01 -0.42 21.24
C LEU A 66 -0.84 0.83 21.62
N PRO A 67 -0.75 1.46 22.81
CA PRO A 67 -1.54 2.66 23.10
C PRO A 67 -1.24 3.82 22.14
N ASP A 68 0.01 3.91 21.70
CA ASP A 68 0.48 5.02 20.87
C ASP A 68 0.35 4.76 19.36
N VAL A 69 0.20 3.49 18.93
CA VAL A 69 0.22 3.11 17.50
C VAL A 69 -1.14 2.59 16.98
N GLY A 70 -2.14 2.49 17.85
CA GLY A 70 -3.50 2.13 17.48
C GLY A 70 -3.76 0.62 17.50
N LEU A 71 -4.62 0.21 18.45
CA LEU A 71 -5.15 -1.13 18.71
C LEU A 71 -5.95 -1.76 17.55
N SER A 72 -5.89 -1.18 16.36
CA SER A 72 -6.57 -1.56 15.12
C SER A 72 -5.81 -2.43 14.17
N ARG A 73 -4.54 -2.67 14.47
CA ARG A 73 -3.63 -3.30 13.52
C ARG A 73 -3.02 -4.60 14.03
N THR A 74 -3.69 -5.29 14.97
CA THR A 74 -3.16 -6.52 15.60
C THR A 74 -2.78 -7.59 14.58
N GLY A 75 -3.59 -7.77 13.53
CA GLY A 75 -3.28 -8.72 12.45
C GLY A 75 -2.05 -8.31 11.63
N TYR A 76 -1.88 -7.01 11.40
CA TYR A 76 -0.69 -6.47 10.71
C TYR A 76 0.57 -6.63 11.54
N TRP A 77 0.52 -6.28 12.82
CA TRP A 77 1.67 -6.46 13.71
C TRP A 77 2.04 -7.94 13.82
N LEU A 78 1.07 -8.85 13.93
CA LEU A 78 1.36 -10.29 13.92
C LEU A 78 2.10 -10.72 12.64
N ILE A 79 1.70 -10.22 11.47
CA ILE A 79 2.43 -10.50 10.21
C ILE A 79 3.85 -9.96 10.30
N GLN A 80 4.03 -8.68 10.64
CA GLN A 80 5.36 -8.08 10.75
C GLN A 80 6.22 -8.82 11.77
N GLY A 81 5.63 -9.25 12.89
CA GLY A 81 6.27 -10.05 13.92
C GLY A 81 6.82 -11.39 13.44
N ILE A 82 6.15 -12.01 12.47
CA ILE A 82 6.58 -13.25 11.83
C ILE A 82 7.64 -12.97 10.74
N LEU A 83 7.49 -11.88 9.99
CA LEU A 83 8.38 -11.54 8.88
C LEU A 83 9.73 -10.95 9.33
N TYR A 84 9.76 -10.23 10.44
CA TYR A 84 10.93 -9.48 10.96
C TYR A 84 11.65 -10.21 12.10
N GLN A 85 11.80 -11.53 12.01
CA GLN A 85 12.50 -12.32 13.04
C GLN A 85 14.02 -12.37 12.79
N PRO A 86 14.89 -12.10 13.80
CA PRO A 86 16.33 -12.31 13.65
C PRO A 86 16.66 -13.81 13.43
N PRO A 87 17.69 -14.15 12.65
CA PRO A 87 18.74 -13.25 12.13
C PRO A 87 18.36 -12.46 10.86
N ARG A 88 17.09 -12.48 10.41
CA ARG A 88 16.62 -11.89 9.14
C ARG A 88 16.23 -10.40 9.21
N VAL A 89 16.87 -9.62 10.08
CA VAL A 89 16.71 -8.15 10.10
C VAL A 89 17.64 -7.56 9.05
N ASP A 90 17.37 -7.87 7.80
CA ASP A 90 18.08 -7.36 6.63
C ASP A 90 17.10 -6.59 5.74
N ALA A 91 17.33 -5.30 5.57
CA ALA A 91 16.42 -4.41 4.84
C ALA A 91 16.26 -4.87 3.38
N GLN A 92 17.36 -5.28 2.75
CA GLN A 92 17.33 -5.71 1.35
C GLN A 92 16.43 -6.95 1.18
N PHE A 93 16.59 -7.95 2.03
CA PHE A 93 15.73 -9.14 2.04
C PHE A 93 14.25 -8.78 2.23
N GLN A 94 13.92 -7.86 3.15
CA GLN A 94 12.53 -7.44 3.37
C GLN A 94 11.94 -6.74 2.14
N HIS A 95 12.72 -5.88 1.46
CA HIS A 95 12.29 -5.27 0.19
C HIS A 95 12.14 -6.29 -0.93
N GLU A 96 13.04 -7.27 -1.05
CA GLU A 96 12.94 -8.35 -2.02
C GLU A 96 11.72 -9.24 -1.76
N LEU A 97 11.44 -9.59 -0.51
CA LEU A 97 10.25 -10.35 -0.12
C LEU A 97 8.96 -9.57 -0.40
N ARG A 98 8.95 -8.27 -0.10
CA ARG A 98 7.83 -7.36 -0.37
C ARG A 98 7.55 -7.25 -1.85
N ILE A 99 8.56 -6.93 -2.64
CA ILE A 99 8.41 -6.69 -4.07
C ILE A 99 8.22 -8.01 -4.82
N TYR A 100 9.15 -8.97 -4.73
CA TYR A 100 9.02 -10.21 -5.50
C TYR A 100 7.96 -11.17 -4.93
N GLY A 101 7.88 -11.31 -3.61
CA GLY A 101 6.98 -12.26 -2.98
C GLY A 101 5.54 -11.74 -2.91
N PHE A 102 5.32 -10.71 -2.08
CA PHE A 102 3.97 -10.16 -1.88
C PHE A 102 3.40 -9.55 -3.16
N GLY A 103 4.20 -8.78 -3.90
CA GLY A 103 3.77 -8.21 -5.17
C GLY A 103 3.34 -9.27 -6.19
N LEU A 104 4.08 -10.37 -6.33
CA LEU A 104 3.68 -11.48 -7.20
C LEU A 104 2.38 -12.14 -6.72
N ALA A 105 2.25 -12.38 -5.41
CA ALA A 105 1.03 -12.95 -4.84
C ALA A 105 -0.21 -12.09 -5.15
N LEU A 106 -0.09 -10.76 -5.04
CA LEU A 106 -1.17 -9.82 -5.39
C LEU A 106 -1.56 -9.91 -6.87
N VAL A 107 -0.58 -9.99 -7.77
CA VAL A 107 -0.84 -10.12 -9.21
C VAL A 107 -1.51 -11.45 -9.54
N ILE A 108 -1.08 -12.55 -8.92
CA ILE A 108 -1.71 -13.85 -9.11
C ILE A 108 -3.15 -13.84 -8.58
N LEU A 109 -3.40 -13.27 -7.40
CA LEU A 109 -4.76 -13.12 -6.85
C LEU A 109 -5.65 -12.24 -7.75
N PHE A 110 -5.09 -11.17 -8.32
CA PHE A 110 -5.78 -10.34 -9.29
C PHE A 110 -6.22 -11.17 -10.51
N VAL A 111 -5.27 -11.89 -11.12
CA VAL A 111 -5.51 -12.72 -12.31
C VAL A 111 -6.56 -13.80 -12.00
N LEU A 112 -6.44 -14.49 -10.87
CA LEU A 112 -7.40 -15.50 -10.44
C LEU A 112 -8.79 -14.88 -10.24
N SER A 113 -8.89 -13.69 -9.65
CA SER A 113 -10.16 -12.99 -9.42
C SER A 113 -10.83 -12.58 -10.73
N ALA A 114 -10.05 -12.09 -11.69
CA ALA A 114 -10.56 -11.73 -13.00
C ALA A 114 -10.98 -12.97 -13.81
N LEU A 115 -10.21 -14.06 -13.73
CA LEU A 115 -10.53 -15.33 -14.39
C LEU A 115 -11.75 -16.02 -13.76
N SER A 116 -11.99 -15.91 -12.45
CA SER A 116 -13.20 -16.45 -11.80
C SER A 116 -14.46 -15.77 -12.32
N ALA A 117 -14.37 -14.48 -12.66
CA ALA A 117 -15.42 -13.74 -13.35
C ALA A 117 -15.58 -14.13 -14.85
N ARG A 118 -14.88 -15.18 -15.32
CA ARG A 118 -14.84 -15.67 -16.71
C ARG A 118 -14.35 -14.62 -17.71
N SER A 119 -13.42 -13.78 -17.28
CA SER A 119 -12.83 -12.73 -18.13
C SER A 119 -11.91 -13.31 -19.21
N HIS A 120 -11.86 -12.65 -20.36
CA HIS A 120 -11.03 -12.95 -21.51
C HIS A 120 -9.54 -12.72 -21.18
N ALA A 121 -8.66 -13.64 -21.59
CA ALA A 121 -7.25 -13.63 -21.19
C ALA A 121 -6.50 -12.32 -21.54
N ILE A 122 -6.81 -11.72 -22.71
CA ILE A 122 -6.23 -10.43 -23.12
C ILE A 122 -6.66 -9.32 -22.14
N ALA A 123 -7.94 -9.26 -21.78
CA ALA A 123 -8.44 -8.28 -20.82
C ALA A 123 -7.78 -8.47 -19.44
N VAL A 124 -7.60 -9.72 -19.00
CA VAL A 124 -6.89 -10.04 -17.76
C VAL A 124 -5.44 -9.57 -17.80
N THR A 125 -4.75 -9.77 -18.92
CA THR A 125 -3.36 -9.33 -19.10
C THR A 125 -3.25 -7.81 -19.05
N LEU A 126 -4.12 -7.10 -19.77
CA LEU A 126 -4.18 -5.64 -19.75
C LEU A 126 -4.52 -5.12 -18.35
N GLY A 127 -5.51 -5.72 -17.70
CA GLY A 127 -5.91 -5.38 -16.33
C GLY A 127 -4.78 -5.56 -15.32
N ALA A 128 -4.03 -6.66 -15.41
CA ALA A 128 -2.89 -6.93 -14.54
C ALA A 128 -1.74 -5.96 -14.81
N ALA A 129 -1.42 -5.70 -16.08
CA ALA A 129 -0.40 -4.73 -16.48
C ALA A 129 -0.76 -3.31 -16.02
N LEU A 130 -2.03 -2.93 -16.10
CA LEU A 130 -2.49 -1.65 -15.61
C LEU A 130 -2.44 -1.58 -14.06
N PHE A 131 -2.81 -2.64 -13.36
CA PHE A 131 -2.74 -2.69 -11.89
C PHE A 131 -1.29 -2.56 -11.38
N VAL A 132 -0.33 -3.26 -11.99
CA VAL A 132 1.07 -3.23 -11.53
C VAL A 132 1.82 -1.95 -11.93
N THR A 133 1.45 -1.32 -13.04
CA THR A 133 2.06 -0.05 -13.47
C THR A 133 1.51 1.15 -12.72
N ASN A 134 0.43 1.00 -11.95
CA ASN A 134 -0.14 2.07 -11.14
C ASN A 134 0.88 2.58 -10.08
N TYR A 135 0.91 3.90 -9.90
CA TYR A 135 1.82 4.55 -8.96
C TYR A 135 1.57 4.14 -7.50
N SER A 136 0.30 4.06 -7.07
CA SER A 136 -0.06 3.62 -5.71
C SER A 136 0.36 2.17 -5.44
N PHE A 137 0.28 1.28 -6.43
CA PHE A 137 0.85 -0.07 -6.32
C PHE A 137 2.36 0.01 -6.06
N SER A 138 3.07 0.83 -6.83
CA SER A 138 4.52 0.96 -6.74
C SER A 138 4.98 1.55 -5.40
N GLU A 139 4.35 2.61 -4.90
CA GLU A 139 4.64 3.20 -3.58
C GLU A 139 4.46 2.15 -2.46
N ASN A 140 3.35 1.42 -2.49
CA ASN A 140 3.03 0.40 -1.49
C ASN A 140 3.96 -0.83 -1.53
N MET A 141 4.52 -1.14 -2.69
CA MET A 141 5.49 -2.24 -2.85
C MET A 141 6.90 -1.82 -2.44
N ILE A 142 7.29 -0.57 -2.74
CA ILE A 142 8.63 -0.05 -2.42
C ILE A 142 8.79 0.16 -0.91
N ARG A 143 7.78 0.72 -0.23
CA ARG A 143 7.82 0.92 1.22
C ARG A 143 7.45 -0.36 1.98
N LEU A 144 8.11 -0.60 3.11
CA LEU A 144 7.87 -1.75 3.97
C LEU A 144 6.71 -1.53 4.95
N GLY A 145 6.62 -0.33 5.54
CA GLY A 145 5.58 0.06 6.53
C GLY A 145 4.11 0.02 6.06
N PRO A 146 3.73 0.31 4.79
CA PRO A 146 2.33 0.33 4.40
C PRO A 146 1.64 -1.02 4.63
N ILE A 147 0.40 -0.94 5.11
CA ILE A 147 -0.42 -2.10 5.45
C ILE A 147 -1.30 -2.56 4.28
N GLU A 148 -1.56 -1.67 3.34
CA GLU A 148 -2.52 -1.85 2.26
C GLU A 148 -2.23 -3.09 1.40
N PRO A 149 -0.97 -3.47 1.10
CA PRO A 149 -0.69 -4.73 0.41
C PRO A 149 -1.21 -5.97 1.14
N TYR A 150 -1.10 -6.01 2.46
CA TYR A 150 -1.66 -7.10 3.25
C TYR A 150 -3.18 -7.07 3.19
N MET A 151 -3.79 -5.88 3.28
CA MET A 151 -5.25 -5.76 3.12
C MET A 151 -5.72 -6.30 1.77
N VAL A 152 -5.03 -5.97 0.67
CA VAL A 152 -5.38 -6.46 -0.67
C VAL A 152 -5.13 -7.96 -0.81
N LEU A 153 -4.06 -8.49 -0.21
CA LEU A 153 -3.77 -9.93 -0.21
C LEU A 153 -4.92 -10.71 0.42
N PHE A 154 -5.32 -10.36 1.65
CA PHE A 154 -6.38 -11.04 2.37
C PHE A 154 -7.77 -10.75 1.78
N LEU A 155 -7.99 -9.54 1.25
CA LEU A 155 -9.18 -9.21 0.47
C LEU A 155 -9.29 -10.12 -0.76
N GLY A 156 -8.21 -10.31 -1.53
CA GLY A 156 -8.18 -11.17 -2.71
C GLY A 156 -8.47 -12.64 -2.38
N ILE A 157 -7.82 -13.18 -1.35
CA ILE A 157 -8.06 -14.55 -0.86
C ILE A 157 -9.52 -14.72 -0.43
N PHE A 158 -10.02 -13.81 0.42
CA PHE A 158 -11.41 -13.82 0.90
C PHE A 158 -12.40 -13.75 -0.26
N SER A 159 -12.19 -12.80 -1.19
CA SER A 159 -13.07 -12.56 -2.34
C SER A 159 -13.16 -13.79 -3.25
N LEU A 160 -12.02 -14.43 -3.52
CA LEU A 160 -11.97 -15.64 -4.34
C LEU A 160 -12.74 -16.79 -3.71
N LEU A 161 -12.53 -17.04 -2.41
CA LEU A 161 -13.26 -18.08 -1.68
C LEU A 161 -14.76 -17.77 -1.62
N PHE A 162 -15.12 -16.51 -1.33
CA PHE A 162 -16.52 -16.08 -1.21
C PHE A 162 -17.29 -16.23 -2.53
N LEU A 163 -16.74 -15.70 -3.63
CA LEU A 163 -17.42 -15.70 -4.93
C LEU A 163 -17.50 -17.08 -5.58
N ASN A 164 -16.60 -18.01 -5.21
CA ASN A 164 -16.56 -19.36 -5.78
C ASN A 164 -17.07 -20.44 -4.82
N LEU A 165 -17.63 -20.07 -3.66
CA LEU A 165 -18.11 -21.01 -2.65
C LEU A 165 -19.18 -21.98 -3.20
N GLU A 166 -20.02 -21.51 -4.12
CA GLU A 166 -21.05 -22.32 -4.76
C GLU A 166 -20.46 -23.48 -5.59
N HIS A 167 -19.26 -23.31 -6.13
CA HIS A 167 -18.55 -24.30 -6.94
C HIS A 167 -17.74 -25.30 -6.10
N ILE A 168 -17.60 -25.07 -4.79
CA ILE A 168 -16.96 -26.00 -3.88
C ILE A 168 -17.90 -27.19 -3.62
N SER A 169 -17.35 -28.41 -3.66
CA SER A 169 -18.10 -29.63 -3.42
C SER A 169 -18.82 -29.59 -2.06
N LYS A 170 -20.01 -30.20 -1.98
CA LYS A 170 -20.83 -30.19 -0.75
C LYS A 170 -20.05 -30.69 0.49
N LYS A 171 -19.18 -31.70 0.31
CA LYS A 171 -18.31 -32.25 1.38
C LYS A 171 -17.31 -31.23 1.93
N LEU A 172 -16.79 -30.34 1.09
CA LEU A 172 -15.77 -29.35 1.47
C LEU A 172 -16.35 -27.97 1.80
N ARG A 173 -17.66 -27.77 1.62
CA ARG A 173 -18.30 -26.47 1.84
C ARG A 173 -18.27 -26.02 3.31
N GLY A 174 -18.45 -26.93 4.26
CA GLY A 174 -18.33 -26.63 5.70
C GLY A 174 -16.94 -26.08 6.07
N PRO A 175 -15.86 -26.84 5.80
CA PRO A 175 -14.49 -26.36 5.98
C PRO A 175 -14.20 -25.04 5.24
N ALA A 176 -14.71 -24.87 4.02
CA ALA A 176 -14.53 -23.64 3.26
C ALA A 176 -15.16 -22.41 3.94
N ILE A 177 -16.34 -22.56 4.58
CA ILE A 177 -16.98 -21.48 5.35
C ILE A 177 -16.15 -21.13 6.60
N ILE A 178 -15.54 -22.11 7.26
CA ILE A 178 -14.64 -21.86 8.40
C ILE A 178 -13.42 -21.06 7.93
N ILE A 179 -12.75 -21.49 6.87
CA ILE A 179 -11.59 -20.79 6.30
C ILE A 179 -11.98 -19.37 5.85
N LEU A 180 -13.15 -19.22 5.22
CA LEU A 180 -13.68 -17.92 4.81
C LEU A 180 -13.89 -16.99 6.00
N SER A 181 -14.45 -17.51 7.10
CA SER A 181 -14.68 -16.75 8.35
C SER A 181 -13.36 -16.34 9.00
N LEU A 182 -12.38 -17.25 9.08
CA LEU A 182 -11.05 -16.96 9.60
C LEU A 182 -10.33 -15.88 8.77
N THR A 183 -10.43 -15.96 7.45
CA THR A 183 -9.85 -14.97 6.54
C THR A 183 -10.53 -13.60 6.72
N LEU A 184 -11.85 -13.57 6.92
CA LEU A 184 -12.58 -12.32 7.19
C LEU A 184 -12.18 -11.70 8.53
N ILE A 185 -12.14 -12.50 9.61
CA ILE A 185 -11.67 -12.04 10.92
C ILE A 185 -10.27 -11.45 10.80
N PHE A 186 -9.37 -12.16 10.13
CA PHE A 186 -8.00 -11.71 9.96
C PHE A 186 -7.92 -10.41 9.16
N LEU A 187 -8.67 -10.28 8.06
CA LEU A 187 -8.78 -9.04 7.27
C LEU A 187 -9.26 -7.85 8.12
N LEU A 188 -10.28 -8.05 8.97
CA LEU A 188 -10.79 -7.02 9.88
C LEU A 188 -9.77 -6.59 10.94
N LEU A 189 -8.87 -7.49 11.33
CA LEU A 189 -7.78 -7.21 12.28
C LEU A 189 -6.56 -6.54 11.66
N LEU A 190 -6.50 -6.40 10.33
CA LEU A 190 -5.42 -5.68 9.66
C LEU A 190 -5.56 -4.17 9.90
N LYS A 191 -6.68 -3.57 9.49
CA LYS A 191 -6.90 -2.11 9.58
C LYS A 191 -8.37 -1.83 9.84
N GLU A 192 -8.69 -0.71 10.48
CA GLU A 192 -10.08 -0.27 10.70
C GLU A 192 -10.85 -0.16 9.39
N ALA A 193 -10.16 0.36 8.36
CA ALA A 193 -10.75 0.52 7.04
C ALA A 193 -11.16 -0.82 6.38
N SER A 194 -10.65 -1.96 6.85
CA SER A 194 -11.07 -3.27 6.38
C SER A 194 -12.56 -3.56 6.62
N ILE A 195 -13.21 -2.86 7.55
CA ILE A 195 -14.67 -2.99 7.79
C ILE A 195 -15.50 -2.65 6.54
N ALA A 196 -14.93 -1.91 5.59
CA ALA A 196 -15.53 -1.61 4.29
C ALA A 196 -15.91 -2.86 3.48
N ILE A 197 -15.36 -4.04 3.79
CA ILE A 197 -15.76 -5.29 3.12
C ILE A 197 -17.16 -5.77 3.52
N LEU A 198 -17.63 -5.44 4.74
CA LEU A 198 -18.87 -5.99 5.29
C LEU A 198 -20.12 -5.55 4.51
N PRO A 199 -20.30 -4.27 4.14
CA PRO A 199 -21.41 -3.86 3.29
C PRO A 199 -21.45 -4.60 1.96
N ALA A 200 -20.29 -4.80 1.31
CA ALA A 200 -20.21 -5.51 0.03
C ALA A 200 -20.65 -6.98 0.15
N VAL A 201 -20.19 -7.67 1.20
CA VAL A 201 -20.56 -9.06 1.49
C VAL A 201 -22.04 -9.19 1.84
N PHE A 202 -22.56 -8.28 2.68
CA PHE A 202 -23.95 -8.29 3.12
C PHE A 202 -24.92 -8.03 1.95
N ILE A 203 -24.70 -6.95 1.19
CA ILE A 203 -25.55 -6.59 0.05
C ILE A 203 -25.50 -7.69 -1.02
N LEU A 204 -24.32 -8.22 -1.35
CA LEU A 204 -24.21 -9.29 -2.34
C LEU A 204 -24.96 -10.55 -1.90
N GLY A 205 -24.82 -10.95 -0.63
CA GLY A 205 -25.49 -12.14 -0.12
C GLY A 205 -27.01 -12.02 -0.05
N ILE A 206 -27.55 -10.80 0.04
CA ILE A 206 -29.00 -10.53 -0.11
C ILE A 206 -29.42 -10.63 -1.59
N LEU A 207 -28.67 -9.98 -2.49
CA LEU A 207 -29.02 -9.93 -3.91
C LEU A 207 -28.82 -11.28 -4.62
N PHE A 208 -27.85 -12.10 -4.17
CA PHE A 208 -27.46 -13.36 -4.80
C PHE A 208 -27.39 -14.52 -3.77
N PRO A 209 -28.53 -15.01 -3.26
CA PRO A 209 -28.58 -16.03 -2.21
C PRO A 209 -28.01 -17.41 -2.61
N LYS A 210 -27.69 -17.61 -3.90
CA LYS A 210 -27.01 -18.83 -4.40
C LYS A 210 -25.54 -18.89 -3.98
N VAL A 211 -24.89 -17.74 -3.74
CA VAL A 211 -23.48 -17.65 -3.33
C VAL A 211 -23.29 -18.22 -1.92
N LEU A 212 -24.14 -17.81 -0.98
CA LEU A 212 -24.18 -18.31 0.39
C LEU A 212 -25.61 -18.19 0.93
N HIS A 213 -26.10 -19.24 1.60
CA HIS A 213 -27.40 -19.19 2.24
C HIS A 213 -27.47 -18.04 3.27
N LYS A 214 -28.57 -17.27 3.25
CA LYS A 214 -28.78 -16.09 4.10
C LYS A 214 -28.47 -16.33 5.59
N LYS A 215 -28.87 -17.48 6.14
CA LYS A 215 -28.56 -17.84 7.53
C LYS A 215 -27.05 -17.97 7.78
N ALA A 216 -26.34 -18.71 6.93
CA ALA A 216 -24.89 -18.89 7.04
C ALA A 216 -24.12 -17.58 6.85
N LEU A 217 -24.59 -16.70 5.95
CA LEU A 217 -24.06 -15.35 5.77
C LEU A 217 -24.18 -14.51 7.05
N ILE A 218 -25.38 -14.46 7.62
CA ILE A 218 -25.64 -13.70 8.85
C ILE A 218 -24.81 -14.25 10.00
N THR A 219 -24.75 -15.57 10.17
CA THR A 219 -23.91 -16.20 11.20
C THR A 219 -22.43 -15.86 11.01
N MET A 220 -21.90 -15.95 9.79
CA MET A 220 -20.51 -15.60 9.51
C MET A 220 -20.21 -14.14 9.85
N LEU A 221 -21.09 -13.21 9.47
CA LEU A 221 -20.92 -11.78 9.75
C LEU A 221 -21.01 -11.48 11.25
N ILE A 222 -21.97 -12.08 11.96
CA ILE A 222 -22.12 -11.91 13.41
C ILE A 222 -20.91 -12.48 14.14
N VAL A 223 -20.49 -13.71 13.83
CA VAL A 223 -19.34 -14.35 14.50
C VAL A 223 -18.05 -13.58 14.23
N SER A 224 -17.81 -13.17 12.98
CA SER A 224 -16.61 -12.40 12.63
C SER A 224 -16.61 -11.03 13.28
N GLY A 225 -17.76 -10.34 13.31
CA GLY A 225 -17.92 -9.06 13.98
C GLY A 225 -17.79 -9.15 15.50
N ALA A 226 -18.37 -10.17 16.12
CA ALA A 226 -18.27 -10.41 17.55
C ALA A 226 -16.83 -10.71 17.96
N ILE A 227 -16.11 -11.57 17.22
CA ILE A 227 -14.70 -11.85 17.49
C ILE A 227 -13.85 -10.58 17.31
N PHE A 228 -14.08 -9.80 16.25
CA PHE A 228 -13.42 -8.52 16.06
C PHE A 228 -13.64 -7.59 17.26
N ILE A 229 -14.88 -7.41 17.72
CA ILE A 229 -15.21 -6.58 18.89
C ILE A 229 -14.60 -7.14 20.18
N LEU A 230 -14.63 -8.46 20.40
CA LEU A 230 -14.07 -9.09 21.59
C LEU A 230 -12.55 -8.91 21.66
N VAL A 231 -11.85 -9.09 20.54
CA VAL A 231 -10.40 -8.83 20.44
C VAL A 231 -10.11 -7.36 20.75
N LYS A 232 -10.97 -6.44 20.28
CA LYS A 232 -10.85 -5.01 20.59
C LYS A 232 -11.03 -4.69 22.07
N MET A 233 -12.07 -5.25 22.70
CA MET A 233 -12.35 -5.03 24.11
C MET A 233 -11.27 -5.65 25.00
N PHE A 234 -10.77 -6.83 24.66
CA PHE A 234 -9.74 -7.53 25.44
C PHE A 234 -8.37 -6.83 25.39
N LEU A 235 -8.05 -6.17 24.27
CA LEU A 235 -6.79 -5.46 24.06
C LEU A 235 -6.87 -3.95 24.37
N GLY A 236 -8.02 -3.43 24.79
CA GLY A 236 -8.24 -2.01 25.05
C GLY A 236 -7.53 -1.47 26.29
N GLY A 237 -6.38 -0.82 26.11
CA GLY A 237 -5.75 0.08 27.11
C GLY A 237 -6.04 1.56 26.82
N ALA A 238 -5.83 2.43 27.82
CA ALA A 238 -5.98 3.88 27.67
C ALA A 238 -4.95 4.44 26.66
N GLN A 239 -5.39 5.26 25.70
CA GLN A 239 -4.52 5.92 24.72
C GLN A 239 -3.81 7.11 25.37
N THR A 240 -2.47 7.12 25.35
CA THR A 240 -1.63 8.21 25.90
C THR A 240 -0.96 9.08 24.83
N GLY A 241 -1.02 8.68 23.55
CA GLY A 241 -0.40 9.40 22.43
C GLY A 241 -1.31 10.43 21.71
N PRO A 242 -0.73 11.27 20.83
CA PRO A 242 -1.48 12.23 20.02
C PRO A 242 -2.54 11.51 19.20
N ASN A 243 -3.76 12.02 19.28
CA ASN A 243 -4.94 11.28 18.89
C ASN A 243 -5.04 11.20 17.35
N TYR A 244 -4.49 10.17 16.70
CA TYR A 244 -4.61 9.93 15.25
C TYR A 244 -6.08 9.97 14.78
N SER A 245 -7.01 9.60 15.66
CA SER A 245 -8.46 9.70 15.43
C SER A 245 -8.98 11.15 15.29
N SER A 246 -8.24 12.16 15.75
CA SER A 246 -8.56 13.59 15.54
C SER A 246 -8.53 14.01 14.06
N ASN A 247 -7.88 13.21 13.21
CA ASN A 247 -7.90 13.40 11.75
C ASN A 247 -9.17 12.85 11.10
N TYR A 248 -10.00 12.11 11.84
CA TYR A 248 -11.30 11.61 11.38
C TYR A 248 -12.39 12.63 11.72
N ARG A 249 -13.07 13.17 10.70
CA ARG A 249 -14.07 14.23 10.86
C ARG A 249 -15.40 13.82 10.22
N LEU A 250 -16.42 13.65 11.06
CA LEU A 250 -17.81 13.39 10.65
C LEU A 250 -18.58 14.69 10.38
N ASN A 251 -18.05 15.54 9.50
CA ASN A 251 -18.73 16.74 9.05
C ASN A 251 -19.13 16.58 7.57
N LEU A 252 -20.40 16.78 7.23
CA LEU A 252 -20.91 16.52 5.88
C LEU A 252 -20.22 17.39 4.82
N LEU A 253 -20.05 18.70 5.08
CA LEU A 253 -19.40 19.61 4.14
C LEU A 253 -17.94 19.18 3.89
N PHE A 254 -17.24 18.80 4.96
CA PHE A 254 -15.89 18.26 4.89
C PHE A 254 -15.83 16.97 4.07
N ILE A 255 -16.73 16.02 4.34
CA ILE A 255 -16.82 14.74 3.62
C ILE A 255 -17.04 14.97 2.12
N LEU A 256 -17.91 15.92 1.74
CA LEU A 256 -18.18 16.23 0.33
C LEU A 256 -16.97 16.88 -0.37
N GLN A 257 -16.36 17.89 0.25
CA GLN A 257 -15.16 18.55 -0.30
C GLN A 257 -13.99 17.58 -0.42
N ASN A 258 -13.77 16.78 0.61
CA ASN A 258 -12.71 15.78 0.61
C ASN A 258 -12.99 14.64 -0.37
N GLY A 259 -14.27 14.26 -0.55
CA GLY A 259 -14.71 13.31 -1.58
C GLY A 259 -14.31 13.74 -2.99
N LEU A 260 -14.39 15.04 -3.32
CA LEU A 260 -13.90 15.55 -4.62
C LEU A 260 -12.38 15.39 -4.78
N ASN A 261 -11.61 15.66 -3.73
CA ASN A 261 -10.16 15.44 -3.73
C ASN A 261 -9.82 13.95 -3.92
N PHE A 262 -10.54 13.07 -3.23
CA PHE A 262 -10.44 11.62 -3.40
C PHE A 262 -10.74 11.18 -4.83
N LEU A 263 -11.81 11.69 -5.44
CA LEU A 263 -12.16 11.37 -6.82
C LEU A 263 -11.10 11.87 -7.81
N LYS A 264 -10.47 13.03 -7.56
CA LYS A 264 -9.38 13.54 -8.39
C LYS A 264 -8.12 12.68 -8.28
N LEU A 265 -7.71 12.32 -7.07
CA LEU A 265 -6.56 11.43 -6.85
C LEU A 265 -6.81 10.03 -7.40
N LEU A 266 -8.02 9.53 -7.22
CA LEU A 266 -8.47 8.28 -7.80
C LEU A 266 -8.47 8.36 -9.34
N SER A 267 -8.98 9.43 -9.95
CA SER A 267 -8.94 9.61 -11.41
C SER A 267 -7.51 9.66 -11.95
N ASN A 268 -6.59 10.35 -11.26
CA ASN A 268 -5.18 10.40 -11.63
C ASN A 268 -4.50 9.04 -11.48
N SER A 269 -4.82 8.30 -10.42
CA SER A 269 -4.29 6.96 -10.16
C SER A 269 -4.88 5.94 -11.14
N LEU A 270 -6.15 6.09 -11.49
CA LEU A 270 -6.88 5.20 -12.38
C LEU A 270 -6.83 5.67 -13.83
N SER A 271 -6.03 6.67 -14.21
CA SER A 271 -5.83 6.97 -15.63
C SER A 271 -4.89 5.91 -16.23
N PRO A 272 -5.26 5.20 -17.32
CA PRO A 272 -6.38 5.45 -18.24
C PRO A 272 -7.65 4.60 -18.00
N PHE A 273 -7.69 3.76 -16.97
CA PHE A 273 -8.84 2.92 -16.63
C PHE A 273 -10.16 3.69 -16.48
N PHE A 274 -10.12 4.90 -15.93
CA PHE A 274 -11.31 5.72 -15.77
C PHE A 274 -11.92 6.10 -17.14
N GLU A 275 -11.08 6.44 -18.12
CA GLU A 275 -11.51 6.75 -19.48
C GLU A 275 -12.11 5.50 -20.16
N ILE A 276 -11.45 4.35 -20.01
CA ILE A 276 -11.97 3.07 -20.54
C ILE A 276 -13.30 2.71 -19.87
N PHE A 277 -13.43 2.92 -18.56
CA PHE A 277 -14.67 2.70 -17.82
C PHE A 277 -15.79 3.63 -18.31
N LEU A 278 -15.50 4.92 -18.50
CA LEU A 278 -16.47 5.91 -19.00
C LEU A 278 -16.96 5.59 -20.42
N ILE A 279 -16.15 4.93 -21.24
CA ILE A 279 -16.56 4.48 -22.58
C ILE A 279 -17.30 3.14 -22.51
N ALA A 280 -16.74 2.16 -21.79
CA ALA A 280 -17.25 0.79 -21.78
C ALA A 280 -18.52 0.61 -20.93
N ALA A 281 -18.67 1.34 -19.81
CA ALA A 281 -19.81 1.20 -18.92
C ALA A 281 -21.12 1.69 -19.58
N PRO A 282 -21.20 2.89 -20.18
CA PRO A 282 -22.41 3.31 -20.90
C PRO A 282 -22.71 2.41 -22.10
N PHE A 283 -21.69 1.99 -22.85
CA PHE A 283 -21.87 1.08 -24.00
C PHE A 283 -22.50 -0.26 -23.58
N THR A 284 -22.07 -0.80 -22.46
CA THR A 284 -22.62 -2.06 -21.91
C THR A 284 -23.98 -1.87 -21.23
N LEU A 285 -24.28 -0.67 -20.70
CA LEU A 285 -25.58 -0.33 -20.10
C LEU A 285 -26.66 0.04 -21.12
N ILE A 286 -26.32 0.64 -22.27
CA ILE A 286 -27.30 1.05 -23.28
C ILE A 286 -27.85 -0.17 -24.03
N ILE A 287 -26.99 -1.15 -24.32
CA ILE A 287 -27.36 -2.31 -25.13
C ILE A 287 -28.01 -3.38 -24.23
N LYS A 288 -29.34 -3.58 -24.40
CA LYS A 288 -30.16 -4.51 -23.58
C LYS A 288 -29.59 -5.93 -23.50
N LYS A 289 -28.95 -6.41 -24.58
CA LYS A 289 -28.25 -7.70 -24.65
C LYS A 289 -27.03 -7.79 -23.72
N PHE A 290 -26.36 -6.67 -23.44
CA PHE A 290 -25.16 -6.59 -22.60
C PHE A 290 -25.47 -6.38 -21.11
N ARG A 291 -26.66 -5.84 -20.78
CA ARG A 291 -27.15 -5.65 -19.39
C ARG A 291 -27.20 -6.95 -18.58
N GLN A 292 -27.60 -8.06 -19.21
CA GLN A 292 -27.71 -9.37 -18.53
C GLN A 292 -26.35 -9.88 -18.02
N GLY A 293 -25.24 -9.46 -18.65
CA GLY A 293 -23.89 -9.77 -18.19
C GLY A 293 -23.48 -8.96 -16.96
N ILE A 294 -23.86 -7.67 -16.90
CA ILE A 294 -23.48 -6.72 -15.82
C ILE A 294 -24.15 -7.02 -14.49
N ALA A 295 -25.34 -7.64 -14.51
CA ALA A 295 -26.04 -8.11 -13.32
C ALA A 295 -25.41 -9.36 -12.66
N GLY A 296 -24.22 -9.80 -13.07
CA GLY A 296 -23.53 -10.95 -12.47
C GLY A 296 -22.95 -10.64 -11.09
N SER A 297 -22.99 -11.62 -10.17
CA SER A 297 -22.51 -11.51 -8.78
C SER A 297 -21.09 -10.96 -8.67
N HIS A 298 -20.17 -11.37 -9.55
CA HIS A 298 -18.79 -10.91 -9.56
C HIS A 298 -18.67 -9.40 -9.82
N PHE A 299 -19.42 -8.86 -10.79
CA PHE A 299 -19.35 -7.44 -11.11
C PHE A 299 -19.96 -6.59 -10.00
N VAL A 300 -21.14 -6.98 -9.50
CA VAL A 300 -21.79 -6.28 -8.39
C VAL A 300 -20.91 -6.30 -7.14
N TYR A 301 -20.26 -7.43 -6.84
CA TYR A 301 -19.36 -7.56 -5.70
C TYR A 301 -18.19 -6.58 -5.79
N TRP A 302 -17.42 -6.61 -6.89
CA TRP A 302 -16.26 -5.73 -7.03
C TRP A 302 -16.66 -4.25 -7.06
N LEU A 303 -17.85 -3.92 -7.56
CA LEU A 303 -18.40 -2.57 -7.53
C LEU A 303 -18.68 -2.12 -6.09
N LEU A 304 -19.30 -2.98 -5.29
CA LEU A 304 -19.55 -2.70 -3.89
C LEU A 304 -18.24 -2.57 -3.10
N VAL A 305 -17.26 -3.45 -3.33
CA VAL A 305 -15.92 -3.35 -2.71
C VAL A 305 -15.26 -2.01 -3.06
N PHE A 306 -15.23 -1.65 -4.34
CA PHE A 306 -14.68 -0.38 -4.80
C PHE A 306 -15.36 0.83 -4.12
N VAL A 307 -16.69 0.88 -4.11
CA VAL A 307 -17.45 1.97 -3.50
C VAL A 307 -17.20 2.03 -1.99
N SER A 308 -17.29 0.91 -1.29
CA SER A 308 -17.14 0.88 0.17
C SER A 308 -15.73 1.28 0.62
N PHE A 309 -14.67 0.78 -0.04
CA PHE A 309 -13.30 1.17 0.29
C PHE A 309 -12.95 2.61 -0.14
N THR A 310 -13.70 3.21 -1.07
CA THR A 310 -13.53 4.62 -1.42
C THR A 310 -14.24 5.54 -0.42
N VAL A 311 -15.51 5.24 -0.12
CA VAL A 311 -16.34 6.08 0.77
C VAL A 311 -15.83 6.10 2.21
N ILE A 312 -15.27 4.98 2.70
CA ILE A 312 -14.73 4.92 4.07
C ILE A 312 -13.56 5.89 4.30
N LEU A 313 -12.92 6.37 3.23
CA LEU A 313 -11.80 7.30 3.32
C LEU A 313 -12.25 8.77 3.37
N PHE A 314 -13.47 9.11 2.93
CA PHE A 314 -13.93 10.50 2.85
C PHE A 314 -13.87 11.29 4.17
N PRO A 315 -14.11 10.69 5.36
CA PRO A 315 -14.01 11.43 6.61
C PRO A 315 -12.58 11.70 7.08
N TRP A 316 -11.54 11.20 6.40
CA TRP A 316 -10.14 11.36 6.82
C TRP A 316 -9.49 12.62 6.25
N ARG A 317 -8.88 13.46 7.10
CA ARG A 317 -8.27 14.73 6.69
C ARG A 317 -7.15 14.63 5.66
N TYR A 318 -6.32 13.60 5.75
CA TYR A 318 -5.20 13.43 4.84
C TYR A 318 -5.52 12.39 3.80
N VAL A 319 -5.27 12.74 2.53
CA VAL A 319 -5.44 11.83 1.41
C VAL A 319 -4.07 11.48 0.84
N LEU A 320 -3.70 10.20 0.97
CA LEU A 320 -2.45 9.67 0.45
C LEU A 320 -2.79 8.58 -0.56
N ASP A 321 -2.17 8.64 -1.75
CA ASP A 321 -2.44 7.72 -2.86
C ASP A 321 -2.30 6.25 -2.43
N ARG A 322 -1.37 5.96 -1.52
CA ARG A 322 -1.19 4.61 -0.98
C ARG A 322 -2.44 4.01 -0.33
N TYR A 323 -3.30 4.81 0.30
CA TYR A 323 -4.52 4.34 0.97
C TYR A 323 -5.59 3.86 -0.02
N LEU A 324 -5.49 4.23 -1.30
CA LEU A 324 -6.43 3.86 -2.33
C LEU A 324 -6.18 2.48 -2.93
N LEU A 325 -5.11 1.78 -2.54
CA LEU A 325 -4.74 0.50 -3.14
C LEU A 325 -5.88 -0.55 -3.14
N PRO A 326 -6.67 -0.75 -2.07
CA PRO A 326 -7.82 -1.66 -2.11
C PRO A 326 -8.89 -1.26 -3.13
N SER A 327 -9.19 0.04 -3.22
CA SER A 327 -10.13 0.57 -4.23
C SER A 327 -9.59 0.41 -5.64
N ILE A 328 -8.30 0.69 -5.87
CA ILE A 328 -7.64 0.53 -7.16
C ILE A 328 -7.64 -0.94 -7.59
N TYR A 329 -7.37 -1.87 -6.68
CA TYR A 329 -7.43 -3.30 -6.94
C TYR A 329 -8.84 -3.73 -7.40
N ALA A 330 -9.88 -3.35 -6.64
CA ALA A 330 -11.26 -3.66 -6.99
C ALA A 330 -11.70 -3.02 -8.32
N PHE A 331 -11.34 -1.76 -8.55
CA PHE A 331 -11.65 -1.06 -9.79
C PHE A 331 -10.95 -1.66 -11.01
N SER A 332 -9.69 -2.06 -10.86
CA SER A 332 -8.92 -2.71 -11.92
C SER A 332 -9.58 -4.03 -12.35
N ILE A 333 -10.14 -4.80 -11.41
CA ILE A 333 -10.92 -6.01 -11.70
C ILE A 333 -12.24 -5.65 -12.40
N LEU A 334 -12.96 -4.62 -11.96
CA LEU A 334 -14.19 -4.15 -12.61
C LEU A 334 -13.96 -3.79 -14.08
N VAL A 335 -12.94 -2.98 -14.34
CA VAL A 335 -12.59 -2.57 -15.71
C VAL A 335 -12.19 -3.78 -16.55
N THR A 336 -11.45 -4.73 -15.97
CA THR A 336 -11.09 -5.99 -16.64
C THR A 336 -12.34 -6.78 -17.06
N ILE A 337 -13.33 -6.90 -16.17
CA ILE A 337 -14.60 -7.56 -16.45
C ILE A 337 -15.34 -6.82 -17.58
N LEU A 338 -15.38 -5.49 -17.55
CA LEU A 338 -16.04 -4.68 -18.59
C LEU A 338 -15.38 -4.85 -19.96
N ILE A 339 -14.06 -4.69 -20.04
CA ILE A 339 -13.29 -4.88 -21.27
C ILE A 339 -13.54 -6.29 -21.80
N SER A 340 -13.44 -7.30 -20.94
CA SER A 340 -13.70 -8.69 -21.34
C SER A 340 -15.08 -8.87 -21.94
N ARG A 341 -16.11 -8.22 -21.40
CA ARG A 341 -17.47 -8.33 -21.95
C ARG A 341 -17.57 -7.67 -23.31
N VAL A 342 -17.01 -6.48 -23.46
CA VAL A 342 -16.94 -5.81 -24.77
C VAL A 342 -16.26 -6.72 -25.80
N MET A 343 -15.12 -7.32 -25.45
CA MET A 343 -14.41 -8.27 -26.32
C MET A 343 -15.26 -9.50 -26.69
N ASN A 344 -15.84 -10.15 -25.67
CA ASN A 344 -16.67 -11.36 -25.88
C ASN A 344 -17.92 -11.08 -26.72
N GLU A 345 -18.48 -9.88 -26.66
CA GLU A 345 -19.67 -9.52 -27.43
C GLU A 345 -19.32 -9.11 -28.86
N ILE A 346 -18.19 -8.42 -29.06
CA ILE A 346 -17.61 -8.21 -30.40
C ILE A 346 -17.38 -9.57 -31.08
N GLU A 347 -16.89 -10.57 -30.34
CA GLU A 347 -16.71 -11.93 -30.84
C GLU A 347 -18.00 -12.61 -31.32
N LYS A 348 -19.17 -12.18 -30.87
CA LYS A 348 -20.46 -12.80 -31.22
C LYS A 348 -21.23 -12.06 -32.30
N MET A 349 -20.74 -10.91 -32.78
CA MET A 349 -21.45 -10.12 -33.81
C MET A 349 -21.37 -10.82 -35.18
N SER A 350 -22.52 -11.07 -35.80
CA SER A 350 -22.64 -11.77 -37.10
C SER A 350 -22.18 -10.94 -38.30
N VAL A 351 -22.21 -9.61 -38.19
CA VAL A 351 -21.80 -8.65 -39.24
C VAL A 351 -20.29 -8.72 -39.51
N PHE A 352 -19.53 -9.21 -38.54
CA PHE A 352 -18.10 -9.40 -38.62
C PHE A 352 -17.79 -10.89 -38.73
N SER A 353 -17.85 -11.45 -39.93
CA SER A 353 -17.38 -12.81 -40.22
C SER A 353 -16.00 -12.78 -40.89
N GLY A 354 -15.20 -13.83 -40.68
CA GLY A 354 -13.87 -13.96 -41.26
C GLY A 354 -12.89 -12.83 -40.88
N TRP A 355 -12.19 -12.29 -41.87
CA TRP A 355 -11.13 -11.29 -41.68
C TRP A 355 -11.62 -9.95 -41.10
N LYS A 356 -12.87 -9.55 -41.39
CA LYS A 356 -13.45 -8.29 -40.87
C LYS A 356 -13.57 -8.30 -39.35
N LYS A 357 -13.83 -9.48 -38.78
CA LYS A 357 -13.84 -9.71 -37.32
C LYS A 357 -12.47 -9.52 -36.72
N VAL A 358 -11.47 -10.14 -37.32
CA VAL A 358 -10.07 -10.05 -36.88
C VAL A 358 -9.59 -8.61 -36.97
N ALA A 359 -9.88 -7.91 -38.06
CA ALA A 359 -9.50 -6.50 -38.26
C ALA A 359 -10.17 -5.56 -37.23
N PHE A 360 -11.46 -5.72 -36.97
CA PHE A 360 -12.16 -4.92 -35.97
C PHE A 360 -11.70 -5.23 -34.53
N GLN A 361 -11.48 -6.50 -34.20
CA GLN A 361 -10.89 -6.90 -32.92
C GLN A 361 -9.48 -6.32 -32.77
N PHE A 362 -8.67 -6.38 -33.81
CA PHE A 362 -7.35 -5.76 -33.83
C PHE A 362 -7.46 -4.26 -33.61
N LEU A 363 -8.38 -3.56 -34.28
CA LEU A 363 -8.60 -2.12 -34.09
C LEU A 363 -9.05 -1.79 -32.66
N ALA A 364 -10.01 -2.53 -32.09
CA ALA A 364 -10.48 -2.32 -30.73
C ALA A 364 -9.37 -2.58 -29.69
N ILE A 365 -8.61 -3.67 -29.85
CA ILE A 365 -7.43 -3.97 -29.04
C ILE A 365 -6.38 -2.88 -29.22
N PHE A 366 -6.13 -2.43 -30.45
CA PHE A 366 -5.18 -1.37 -30.76
C PHE A 366 -5.58 -0.05 -30.09
N THR A 367 -6.86 0.35 -30.12
CA THR A 367 -7.35 1.53 -29.41
C THR A 367 -7.19 1.41 -27.90
N LEU A 368 -7.57 0.27 -27.32
CA LEU A 368 -7.39 0.01 -25.88
C LEU A 368 -5.91 0.01 -25.47
N CYS A 369 -5.05 -0.60 -26.28
CA CYS A 369 -3.61 -0.59 -26.10
C CYS A 369 -3.03 0.83 -26.25
N ASN A 370 -3.51 1.64 -27.21
CA ASN A 370 -3.04 3.02 -27.35
C ASN A 370 -3.38 3.87 -26.13
N LEU A 371 -4.62 3.77 -25.62
CA LEU A 371 -5.00 4.46 -24.37
C LEU A 371 -4.09 4.02 -23.20
N PHE A 372 -3.77 2.73 -23.13
CA PHE A 372 -2.79 2.19 -22.18
C PHE A 372 -1.38 2.81 -22.37
N PHE A 373 -0.86 2.80 -23.59
CA PHE A 373 0.51 3.26 -23.89
C PHE A 373 0.70 4.78 -23.78
N VAL A 374 -0.36 5.59 -23.77
CA VAL A 374 -0.24 7.04 -23.52
C VAL A 374 0.08 7.32 -22.05
N GLU A 375 -0.59 6.62 -21.13
CA GLU A 375 -0.52 6.91 -19.68
C GLU A 375 0.46 6.00 -18.94
N ALA A 376 0.69 4.77 -19.41
CA ALA A 376 1.65 3.84 -18.79
C ALA A 376 3.08 4.43 -18.68
N PRO A 377 3.64 5.13 -19.68
CA PRO A 377 4.96 5.76 -19.54
C PRO A 377 5.02 6.82 -18.43
N LEU A 378 3.94 7.58 -18.20
CA LEU A 378 3.89 8.55 -17.11
C LEU A 378 3.88 7.88 -15.74
N ASN A 379 3.09 6.81 -15.59
CA ASN A 379 3.06 6.07 -14.34
C ASN A 379 4.42 5.40 -14.07
N ILE A 380 5.08 4.85 -15.10
CA ILE A 380 6.45 4.33 -15.00
C ILE A 380 7.41 5.45 -14.59
N ALA A 381 7.32 6.65 -15.18
CA ALA A 381 8.16 7.80 -14.81
C ALA A 381 7.98 8.20 -13.34
N ARG A 382 6.72 8.26 -12.87
CA ARG A 382 6.40 8.54 -11.46
C ARG A 382 6.98 7.47 -10.53
N THR A 383 6.84 6.19 -10.90
CA THR A 383 7.42 5.07 -10.14
C THR A 383 8.94 5.14 -10.08
N LEU A 384 9.63 5.40 -11.20
CA LEU A 384 11.09 5.54 -11.22
C LEU A 384 11.56 6.74 -10.39
N ASN A 385 10.84 7.86 -10.49
CA ASN A 385 11.14 9.06 -9.71
C ASN A 385 11.00 8.78 -8.21
N TYR A 386 9.89 8.17 -7.79
CA TYR A 386 9.65 7.81 -6.39
C TYR A 386 10.64 6.77 -5.88
N ARG A 387 10.95 5.75 -6.69
CA ARG A 387 11.95 4.74 -6.36
C ARG A 387 13.32 5.37 -6.06
N ASN A 388 13.80 6.22 -6.96
CA ASN A 388 15.10 6.88 -6.82
C ASN A 388 15.09 7.83 -5.61
N TRP A 389 14.01 8.59 -5.44
CA TRP A 389 13.80 9.44 -4.28
C TRP A 389 13.85 8.64 -2.97
N PHE A 390 13.09 7.56 -2.88
CA PHE A 390 13.01 6.75 -1.67
C PHE A 390 14.35 6.09 -1.35
N ALA A 391 15.09 5.60 -2.35
CA ALA A 391 16.42 5.04 -2.16
C ALA A 391 17.41 6.07 -1.58
N THR A 392 17.36 7.32 -2.06
CA THR A 392 18.18 8.40 -1.48
C THR A 392 17.68 8.81 -0.09
N PHE A 393 16.37 8.84 0.12
CA PHE A 393 15.76 9.20 1.39
C PHE A 393 16.14 8.24 2.51
N ILE A 394 16.05 6.92 2.30
CA ILE A 394 16.47 5.92 3.31
C ILE A 394 17.98 5.96 3.57
N GLN A 395 18.79 6.37 2.59
CA GLN A 395 20.22 6.57 2.81
C GLN A 395 20.49 7.82 3.65
N PHE A 396 19.76 8.92 3.39
CA PHE A 396 19.79 10.11 4.22
C PHE A 396 19.40 9.80 5.67
N GLU A 397 18.34 9.01 5.87
CA GLU A 397 17.88 8.60 7.21
C GLU A 397 18.89 7.69 7.91
N LYS A 398 19.49 6.73 7.19
CA LYS A 398 20.58 5.93 7.75
C LYS A 398 21.75 6.80 8.20
N ASP A 399 22.22 7.68 7.34
CA ASP A 399 23.40 8.50 7.62
C ASP A 399 23.20 9.40 8.84
N GLN A 400 21.98 9.91 9.04
CA GLN A 400 21.68 10.75 10.20
C GLN A 400 21.73 9.92 11.50
N VAL A 401 21.24 8.66 11.47
CA VAL A 401 21.32 7.74 12.63
C VAL A 401 22.78 7.35 12.89
N ASP A 402 23.53 7.01 11.84
CA ASP A 402 24.95 6.69 11.92
C ASP A 402 25.79 7.89 12.43
N ALA A 403 25.40 9.12 12.11
CA ALA A 403 26.05 10.33 12.60
C ALA A 403 25.77 10.55 14.09
N ILE A 404 24.51 10.41 14.52
CA ILE A 404 24.14 10.47 15.94
C ILE A 404 24.90 9.39 16.73
N ALA A 405 24.99 8.15 16.22
CA ALA A 405 25.69 7.04 16.86
C ALA A 405 27.21 7.26 17.08
N LYS A 406 27.83 8.21 16.35
CA LYS A 406 29.27 8.51 16.46
C LYS A 406 29.60 9.53 17.55
N VAL A 407 28.60 10.20 18.11
CA VAL A 407 28.77 11.09 19.25
C VAL A 407 29.25 10.24 20.44
N LYS A 408 30.50 10.47 20.86
CA LYS A 408 31.22 9.57 21.76
C LYS A 408 30.78 9.68 23.23
N GLU A 409 30.35 10.87 23.65
CA GLU A 409 29.99 11.19 25.04
C GLU A 409 28.79 12.15 25.08
N GLY A 410 27.90 11.97 26.06
CA GLY A 410 26.76 12.86 26.31
C GLY A 410 25.43 12.44 25.69
N THR A 411 24.43 13.31 25.89
CA THR A 411 23.06 13.17 25.38
C THR A 411 22.91 13.96 24.09
N VAL A 412 22.30 13.34 23.06
CA VAL A 412 21.91 14.03 21.84
C VAL A 412 20.45 14.46 21.95
N TYR A 413 20.21 15.76 21.93
CA TYR A 413 18.91 16.37 21.96
C TYR A 413 18.34 16.51 20.54
N LEU A 414 17.19 15.87 20.29
CA LEU A 414 16.45 16.01 19.04
C LEU A 414 15.68 17.34 19.04
N ASN A 415 16.05 18.24 18.14
CA ASN A 415 15.35 19.51 17.92
C ASN A 415 14.05 19.31 17.10
N ALA A 416 13.09 18.59 17.67
CA ALA A 416 11.82 18.25 17.03
C ALA A 416 10.66 18.37 18.02
N LYS A 417 9.60 19.10 17.63
CA LYS A 417 8.34 19.13 18.39
C LYS A 417 7.65 17.77 18.32
N GLU A 418 6.87 17.43 19.36
CA GLU A 418 6.04 16.22 19.38
C GLU A 418 4.75 16.44 18.58
N THR A 419 4.87 16.31 17.26
CA THR A 419 3.76 16.40 16.30
C THR A 419 3.72 15.14 15.44
N ILE A 420 2.59 14.93 14.75
CA ILE A 420 2.43 13.81 13.80
C ILE A 420 3.53 13.84 12.73
N ASP A 421 3.92 15.04 12.28
CA ASP A 421 4.88 15.23 11.21
C ASP A 421 6.34 14.93 11.63
N ASN A 422 6.63 14.95 12.93
CA ASN A 422 7.95 14.67 13.49
C ASN A 422 8.04 13.29 14.17
N TRP A 423 6.93 12.54 14.24
CA TRP A 423 6.82 11.28 14.99
C TRP A 423 7.92 10.29 14.62
N GLU A 424 8.17 10.13 13.32
CA GLU A 424 9.20 9.24 12.79
C GLU A 424 10.58 9.57 13.37
N VAL A 425 10.96 10.85 13.46
CA VAL A 425 12.25 11.24 14.02
C VAL A 425 12.29 11.03 15.53
N VAL A 426 11.24 11.43 16.24
CA VAL A 426 11.21 11.41 17.72
C VAL A 426 11.24 9.99 18.27
N TYR A 427 10.55 9.04 17.64
CA TYR A 427 10.39 7.69 18.17
C TYR A 427 11.25 6.64 17.45
N GLU A 428 11.52 6.80 16.15
CA GLU A 428 12.21 5.75 15.39
C GLU A 428 13.73 5.90 15.47
N ILE A 429 14.28 7.12 15.59
CA ILE A 429 15.73 7.30 15.79
C ILE A 429 16.21 6.55 17.04
N PRO A 430 15.60 6.71 18.24
CA PRO A 430 16.00 5.93 19.40
C PRO A 430 15.87 4.41 19.20
N MET A 431 14.84 3.95 18.49
CA MET A 431 14.67 2.53 18.17
C MET A 431 15.80 2.02 17.27
N HIS A 432 16.10 2.74 16.19
CA HIS A 432 17.18 2.37 15.26
C HIS A 432 18.54 2.36 15.96
N LEU A 433 18.83 3.36 16.82
CA LEU A 433 20.05 3.37 17.62
C LEU A 433 20.13 2.17 18.58
N ASN A 434 19.02 1.82 19.24
CA ASN A 434 18.97 0.64 20.11
C ASN A 434 19.28 -0.65 19.34
N TYR A 435 18.67 -0.85 18.17
CA TYR A 435 18.79 -2.09 17.40
C TYR A 435 20.09 -2.21 16.60
N PHE A 436 20.60 -1.11 16.03
CA PHE A 436 21.77 -1.14 15.14
C PHE A 436 23.06 -0.66 15.80
N HIS A 437 22.97 0.11 16.88
CA HIS A 437 24.13 0.74 17.55
C HIS A 437 24.20 0.45 19.06
N GLY A 438 23.39 -0.47 19.58
CA GLY A 438 23.42 -0.87 20.99
C GLY A 438 22.93 0.22 21.95
N GLY A 439 22.14 1.18 21.46
CA GLY A 439 21.46 2.19 22.29
C GLY A 439 22.35 3.35 22.74
N LYS A 440 23.47 3.60 22.05
CA LYS A 440 24.37 4.73 22.32
C LYS A 440 24.46 5.67 21.11
N PRO A 441 24.56 7.00 21.31
CA PRO A 441 24.45 7.73 22.59
C PRO A 441 23.01 7.76 23.14
N GLU A 442 22.81 8.29 24.34
CA GLU A 442 21.46 8.57 24.84
C GLU A 442 20.81 9.67 24.01
N VAL A 443 19.55 9.50 23.65
CA VAL A 443 18.80 10.45 22.82
C VAL A 443 17.58 10.95 23.57
N GLU A 444 17.51 12.26 23.73
CA GLU A 444 16.39 12.92 24.38
C GLU A 444 15.72 13.94 23.46
N ARG A 445 14.50 14.33 23.80
CA ARG A 445 13.82 15.44 23.12
C ARG A 445 14.33 16.75 23.69
N LEU A 446 14.59 17.73 22.82
CA LEU A 446 14.93 19.07 23.27
C LEU A 446 13.76 19.70 24.04
N LYS A 447 14.03 20.19 25.26
CA LYS A 447 13.12 21.01 26.06
C LYS A 447 13.64 22.45 26.10
N LEU A 448 12.75 23.41 26.37
CA LEU A 448 13.11 24.80 26.60
C LEU A 448 13.11 25.11 28.10
N PRO A 449 14.12 25.83 28.62
CA PRO A 449 15.34 26.29 27.92
C PRO A 449 16.27 25.13 27.52
N PRO A 450 17.07 25.28 26.44
CA PRO A 450 17.99 24.23 26.01
C PRO A 450 19.03 23.93 27.11
N PRO A 451 19.47 22.67 27.25
CA PRO A 451 20.57 22.29 28.15
C PRO A 451 21.87 23.03 27.83
N SER A 452 22.75 23.15 28.82
CA SER A 452 24.06 23.80 28.69
C SER A 452 25.16 22.92 28.13
N GLU A 453 24.92 21.60 28.05
CA GLU A 453 25.88 20.59 27.59
C GLU A 453 25.15 19.55 26.72
N GLY A 454 25.93 18.78 25.95
CA GLY A 454 25.42 17.77 25.01
C GLY A 454 25.39 18.26 23.57
N ASP A 455 24.75 17.49 22.70
CA ASP A 455 24.69 17.79 21.27
C ASP A 455 23.26 17.98 20.80
N LEU A 456 23.07 18.82 19.79
CA LEU A 456 21.77 19.15 19.21
C LEU A 456 21.69 18.63 17.79
N PHE A 457 20.78 17.70 17.54
CA PHE A 457 20.44 17.24 16.19
C PHE A 457 19.26 18.03 15.62
N THR A 458 19.41 18.53 14.38
CA THR A 458 18.31 19.18 13.65
C THR A 458 18.30 18.81 12.17
N ARG A 459 17.13 18.94 11.54
CA ARG A 459 16.87 18.56 10.15
C ARG A 459 15.88 19.51 9.51
N SER A 460 16.10 19.81 8.23
CA SER A 460 15.35 20.83 7.47
C SER A 460 13.87 20.52 7.22
N SER A 461 13.41 19.29 7.48
CA SER A 461 12.04 18.86 7.20
C SER A 461 11.19 18.66 8.46
N LEU A 462 11.60 19.20 9.61
CA LEU A 462 10.93 19.03 10.89
C LEU A 462 10.40 20.36 11.41
N GLU A 463 9.28 20.31 12.13
CA GLU A 463 8.90 21.41 13.01
C GLU A 463 9.85 21.44 14.21
N SER A 464 10.82 22.33 14.18
CA SER A 464 11.86 22.44 15.22
C SER A 464 11.38 23.20 16.45
N VAL A 465 11.96 22.88 17.62
CA VAL A 465 11.76 23.64 18.86
C VAL A 465 12.53 24.96 18.79
N ILE A 466 13.77 24.92 18.28
CA ILE A 466 14.60 26.08 17.96
C ILE A 466 14.73 26.17 16.43
N ASN A 467 14.44 27.31 15.83
CA ASN A 467 14.52 27.47 14.37
C ASN A 467 15.98 27.29 13.87
N LEU A 468 16.15 26.60 12.74
CA LEU A 468 17.46 26.40 12.11
C LEU A 468 18.23 27.71 11.87
N GLU A 469 17.55 28.77 11.40
CA GLU A 469 18.17 30.09 11.20
C GLU A 469 18.65 30.73 12.50
N SER A 470 17.99 30.44 13.63
CA SER A 470 18.46 30.90 14.94
C SER A 470 19.66 30.09 15.44
N LEU A 471 19.80 28.82 15.04
CA LEU A 471 20.98 28.00 15.35
C LEU A 471 22.21 28.40 14.56
N SER A 472 22.06 28.88 13.32
CA SER A 472 23.20 29.43 12.58
C SER A 472 23.77 30.70 13.20
N ASN A 473 22.98 31.39 14.03
CA ASN A 473 23.37 32.60 14.74
C ASN A 473 23.76 32.36 16.21
N SER A 474 23.78 31.11 16.68
CA SER A 474 24.20 30.77 18.04
C SER A 474 25.70 30.45 18.11
N ASN A 475 26.27 30.44 19.32
CA ASN A 475 27.67 30.04 19.57
C ASN A 475 27.90 28.51 19.47
N TYR A 476 26.93 27.73 19.00
CA TYR A 476 27.03 26.27 18.95
C TYR A 476 27.98 25.81 17.84
N THR A 477 28.90 24.92 18.19
CA THR A 477 29.92 24.41 17.26
C THR A 477 29.33 23.34 16.36
N LEU A 478 29.44 23.49 15.03
CA LEU A 478 29.01 22.46 14.08
C LEU A 478 29.94 21.25 14.13
N LEU A 479 29.40 20.07 14.45
CA LEU A 479 30.16 18.82 14.52
C LEU A 479 30.08 18.03 13.22
N ASP A 480 28.87 17.86 12.68
CA ASP A 480 28.63 17.12 11.44
C ASP A 480 27.40 17.69 10.72
N SER A 481 27.38 17.58 9.39
CA SER A 481 26.21 17.91 8.59
C SER A 481 26.24 17.20 7.25
N LYS A 482 25.06 16.97 6.69
CA LYS A 482 24.96 16.39 5.36
C LYS A 482 23.75 16.92 4.60
N ALA A 483 24.01 17.22 3.32
CA ALA A 483 22.99 17.60 2.37
C ALA A 483 22.84 16.52 1.29
N TYR A 484 21.60 16.26 0.90
CA TYR A 484 21.24 15.35 -0.17
C TYR A 484 20.39 16.08 -1.21
N HIS A 485 20.65 15.78 -2.48
CA HIS A 485 19.84 16.27 -3.58
C HIS A 485 19.30 15.12 -4.42
N VAL A 486 17.99 15.12 -4.68
CA VAL A 486 17.33 14.15 -5.54
C VAL A 486 16.77 14.86 -6.76
N SER A 487 17.36 14.58 -7.92
CA SER A 487 16.83 15.04 -9.21
C SER A 487 15.44 14.48 -9.46
N ARG A 488 14.52 15.32 -9.93
CA ARG A 488 13.14 14.93 -10.24
C ARG A 488 12.97 14.69 -11.72
N ILE A 489 12.43 13.54 -12.13
CA ILE A 489 12.18 13.24 -13.55
C ILE A 489 11.17 14.25 -14.12
N ASP A 490 11.45 14.80 -15.30
CA ASP A 490 10.49 15.57 -16.09
C ASP A 490 9.53 14.59 -16.79
N PRO A 491 8.25 14.52 -16.39
CA PRO A 491 7.30 13.56 -16.94
C PRO A 491 7.00 13.78 -18.42
N ASN A 492 7.00 15.04 -18.89
CA ASN A 492 6.69 15.37 -20.27
C ASN A 492 7.87 15.04 -21.18
N ALA A 493 9.09 15.45 -20.79
CA ALA A 493 10.29 15.07 -21.51
C ALA A 493 10.49 13.56 -21.50
N PHE A 494 10.19 12.89 -20.38
CA PHE A 494 10.28 11.43 -20.28
C PHE A 494 9.34 10.76 -21.26
N ARG A 495 8.06 11.16 -21.30
CA ARG A 495 7.08 10.61 -22.25
C ARG A 495 7.54 10.76 -23.70
N ASN A 496 8.00 11.96 -24.08
CA ASN A 496 8.47 12.25 -25.44
C ASN A 496 9.69 11.41 -25.82
N ASN A 497 10.67 11.30 -24.92
CA ASN A 497 11.89 10.52 -25.16
C ASN A 497 11.59 9.01 -25.15
N PHE A 498 10.68 8.55 -24.29
CA PHE A 498 10.34 7.14 -24.18
C PHE A 498 9.71 6.60 -25.47
N GLY A 499 8.90 7.41 -26.16
CA GLY A 499 8.31 7.03 -27.45
C GLY A 499 9.35 6.76 -28.55
N SER A 500 10.46 7.50 -28.55
CA SER A 500 11.52 7.36 -29.57
C SER A 500 12.66 6.43 -29.14
N ARG A 501 13.02 6.42 -27.85
CA ARG A 501 14.17 5.68 -27.29
C ARG A 501 13.83 5.12 -25.90
N PRO A 502 12.96 4.10 -25.79
CA PRO A 502 12.41 3.64 -24.52
C PRO A 502 13.49 3.14 -23.56
N ILE A 503 14.38 2.25 -24.03
CA ILE A 503 15.46 1.69 -23.19
C ILE A 503 16.45 2.78 -22.75
N GLN A 504 16.81 3.71 -23.65
CA GLN A 504 17.73 4.79 -23.30
C GLN A 504 17.10 5.77 -22.31
N THR A 505 15.81 6.08 -22.46
CA THR A 505 15.07 6.96 -21.55
C THR A 505 14.90 6.34 -20.16
N LEU A 506 14.74 5.01 -20.07
CA LEU A 506 14.75 4.31 -18.78
C LEU A 506 16.12 4.35 -18.10
N LYS A 507 17.21 4.24 -18.87
CA LYS A 507 18.57 4.30 -18.34
C LYS A 507 18.98 5.72 -17.94
N ASN A 508 18.62 6.70 -18.76
CA ASN A 508 18.97 8.12 -18.61
C ASN A 508 17.69 8.97 -18.72
N PRO A 509 16.87 9.03 -17.66
CA PRO A 509 15.64 9.81 -17.69
C PRO A 509 15.96 11.32 -17.70
N PRO A 510 15.17 12.13 -18.41
CA PRO A 510 15.29 13.58 -18.34
C PRO A 510 14.84 14.09 -16.96
N PHE A 511 15.58 15.05 -16.40
CA PHE A 511 15.30 15.62 -15.09
C PHE A 511 14.91 17.10 -15.18
N LEU A 512 14.12 17.56 -14.22
CA LEU A 512 13.82 18.96 -13.96
C LEU A 512 15.04 19.65 -13.34
N ASN A 513 15.16 20.96 -13.56
CA ASN A 513 16.22 21.79 -12.98
C ASN A 513 16.15 21.86 -11.45
N GLU A 514 14.95 21.77 -10.88
CA GLU A 514 14.71 21.78 -9.43
C GLU A 514 14.35 20.37 -8.92
N GLY A 515 15.17 19.85 -8.01
CA GLY A 515 14.97 18.59 -7.30
C GLY A 515 14.69 18.79 -5.81
N PHE A 516 14.56 17.69 -5.07
CA PHE A 516 14.37 17.73 -3.61
C PHE A 516 15.71 17.94 -2.90
N ARG A 517 15.72 18.75 -1.83
CA ARG A 517 16.89 18.98 -0.97
C ARG A 517 16.58 18.53 0.46
N TYR A 518 17.43 17.67 1.00
CA TYR A 518 17.37 17.19 2.39
C TYR A 518 18.63 17.62 3.12
N TYR A 519 18.51 18.12 4.35
CA TYR A 519 19.64 18.57 5.16
C TYR A 519 19.45 18.20 6.63
N TRP A 520 20.51 17.74 7.28
CA TRP A 520 20.61 17.61 8.73
C TRP A 520 21.96 18.13 9.23
N GLU A 521 22.00 18.54 10.50
CA GLU A 521 23.22 18.93 11.20
C GLU A 521 23.19 18.51 12.68
N ILE A 522 24.38 18.29 13.24
CA ILE A 522 24.63 18.07 14.66
C ILE A 522 25.55 19.18 15.15
N ARG A 523 25.16 19.87 16.23
CA ARG A 523 25.95 20.94 16.85
C ARG A 523 26.22 20.65 18.32
N SER A 524 27.39 20.97 18.81
CA SER A 524 27.70 20.91 20.25
C SER A 524 27.14 22.13 20.97
N LEU A 525 26.49 21.87 22.12
CA LEU A 525 25.91 22.88 23.01
C LEU A 525 26.91 23.46 24.01
N GLU A 526 28.16 22.97 24.06
CA GLU A 526 29.20 23.55 24.92
C GLU A 526 29.33 25.06 24.64
N ILE A 527 28.91 25.88 25.60
CA ILE A 527 28.98 27.36 25.57
C ILE A 527 30.31 27.84 26.11
#